data_AF-A0A380FH43-F1
#
_entry.id   AF-A0A380FH43-F1
#
_cell.length_a   1.000
_cell.length_b   1.000
_cell.length_c   1.000
_cell.angle_alpha   90.00
_cell.angle_beta   90.00
_cell.angle_gamma   90.00
#
_symmetry.space_group_name_H-M   'P 1'
#
loop_
_entity.id
_entity.type
_entity.pdbx_description
1 polymer ?
#
loop_
_entity_poly.entity_id
_entity_poly.type
_entity_poly.pdbx_seq_one_letter_code
_entity_poly.pdbx_strand_id
1 'polypeptide(L)' 'MDNLKLSKSLAEIHTQVPLNASSLLNDMKFATDITKILNICNEHELFVSRKYLTTHFN' A
#
# COMPACT_ATOMS: atom_id res chain seq x y z
N MET A 1 -38.43 -7.89 12.61
CA MET A 1 -37.59 -8.93 11.95
C MET A 1 -36.81 -8.33 10.78
N ASP A 2 -37.36 -7.37 10.05
CA ASP A 2 -36.78 -6.87 8.79
C ASP A 2 -35.59 -5.92 8.98
N ASN A 3 -35.64 -5.03 9.99
CA ASN A 3 -34.53 -4.14 10.31
C ASN A 3 -33.25 -4.89 10.70
N LEU A 4 -33.39 -6.05 11.36
CA LEU A 4 -32.25 -6.88 11.76
C LEU A 4 -31.62 -7.57 10.56
N LYS A 5 -32.43 -8.05 9.61
CA LYS A 5 -31.94 -8.63 8.36
C LYS A 5 -31.20 -7.60 7.51
N LEU A 6 -31.77 -6.39 7.40
CA LEU A 6 -31.16 -5.29 6.64
C LEU A 6 -29.83 -4.85 7.26
N SER A 7 -29.79 -4.65 8.58
CA SER A 7 -28.56 -4.31 9.30
C SER A 7 -27.46 -5.35 9.08
N LYS A 8 -27.82 -6.64 9.10
CA LYS A 8 -26.88 -7.73 8.83
C LYS A 8 -26.34 -7.70 7.41
N SER A 9 -27.19 -7.55 6.40
CA SER A 9 -26.75 -7.48 5.00
C SER A 9 -25.90 -6.26 4.69
N LEU A 10 -26.11 -5.13 5.36
CA LEU A 10 -25.29 -3.94 5.20
C LEU A 10 -23.92 -4.05 5.90
N ALA A 11 -23.85 -4.82 6.98
CA ALA A 11 -22.61 -5.09 7.70
C ALA A 11 -21.82 -6.27 7.09
N GLU A 12 -22.36 -6.98 6.11
CA GLU A 12 -21.68 -8.09 5.45
C GLU A 12 -20.49 -7.56 4.63
N ILE A 13 -19.30 -8.07 4.98
CA ILE A 13 -18.08 -7.77 4.22
C ILE A 13 -18.09 -8.63 2.97
N HIS A 14 -18.29 -8.00 1.82
CA HIS A 14 -18.22 -8.66 0.53
C HIS A 14 -16.77 -9.03 0.19
N THR A 15 -16.44 -10.32 0.30
CA THR A 15 -15.11 -10.86 -0.02
C THR A 15 -14.96 -11.24 -1.49
N GLN A 16 -16.09 -11.40 -2.19
CA GLN A 16 -16.17 -11.71 -3.62
C GLN A 16 -16.26 -10.41 -4.42
N VAL A 17 -15.18 -9.62 -4.38
CA VAL A 17 -15.06 -8.41 -5.20
C VAL A 17 -14.47 -8.82 -6.56
N PRO A 18 -14.98 -8.33 -7.71
CA PRO A 18 -14.42 -8.62 -9.03
C PRO A 18 -13.09 -7.87 -9.24
N LEU A 19 -12.12 -8.11 -8.36
CA LEU A 19 -10.76 -7.60 -8.44
C LEU A 19 -9.91 -8.58 -9.24
N ASN A 20 -9.24 -8.07 -10.26
CA ASN A 20 -8.22 -8.83 -10.96
C ASN A 20 -6.93 -8.85 -10.11
N ALA A 21 -6.89 -9.76 -9.14
CA ALA A 21 -5.78 -9.88 -8.19
C ALA A 21 -4.42 -10.06 -8.88
N SER A 22 -4.38 -10.81 -9.99
CA SER A 22 -3.14 -11.04 -10.74
C SER A 22 -2.61 -9.78 -11.42
N SER A 23 -3.49 -8.93 -11.98
CA SER A 23 -3.09 -7.62 -12.50
C SER A 23 -2.62 -6.71 -11.36
N LEU A 24 -3.41 -6.64 -10.28
CA LEU A 24 -3.10 -5.80 -9.14
C LEU A 24 -1.75 -6.15 -8.51
N LEU A 25 -1.45 -7.44 -8.35
CA LEU A 25 -0.15 -7.91 -7.84
C LEU A 25 1.01 -7.52 -8.75
N ASN A 26 0.80 -7.52 -10.08
CA ASN A 26 1.81 -7.06 -11.03
C ASN A 26 2.02 -5.55 -10.98
N ASP A 27 0.94 -4.78 -10.80
CA ASP A 27 1.00 -3.32 -10.66
C ASP A 27 1.59 -2.90 -9.30
N MET A 28 1.40 -3.74 -8.27
CA MET A 28 2.01 -3.61 -6.95
C MET A 28 3.44 -4.14 -6.88
N LYS A 29 4.08 -4.47 -8.01
CA LYS A 29 5.48 -4.91 -8.02
C LYS A 29 6.33 -3.91 -7.23
N PHE A 30 6.97 -4.42 -6.18
CA PHE A 30 7.89 -3.65 -5.36
C PHE A 30 9.18 -3.38 -6.15
N ALA A 31 9.13 -2.38 -7.02
CA ALA A 31 10.26 -1.87 -7.78
C ALA A 31 10.66 -0.51 -7.20
N THR A 32 11.14 -0.52 -5.96
CA THR A 32 11.69 0.69 -5.35
C THR A 32 13.12 0.88 -5.82
N ASP A 33 13.31 1.81 -6.75
CA ASP A 33 14.61 2.38 -7.08
C ASP A 33 15.17 3.14 -5.87
N ILE A 34 16.40 2.83 -5.47
CA ILE A 34 17.09 3.52 -4.35
C ILE A 34 17.13 5.03 -4.58
N THR A 35 17.27 5.47 -5.83
CA THR A 35 17.24 6.89 -6.22
C THR A 35 15.89 7.52 -5.86
N LYS A 36 14.80 6.82 -6.17
CA LYS A 36 13.44 7.26 -5.86
C LYS A 36 13.21 7.33 -4.35
N ILE A 37 13.72 6.36 -3.59
CA ILE A 37 13.62 6.36 -2.13
C ILE A 37 14.38 7.56 -1.54
N LEU A 38 15.62 7.82 -1.98
CA LEU A 38 16.43 8.93 -1.48
C LEU A 38 15.80 10.30 -1.81
N ASN A 39 15.12 10.42 -2.95
CA ASN A 39 14.38 11.63 -3.32
C ASN A 39 13.19 11.87 -2.40
N ILE A 40 12.37 10.84 -2.13
CA ILE A 40 11.26 10.91 -1.16
C ILE A 40 11.79 11.31 0.22
N CYS A 41 12.92 10.73 0.65
CA CYS A 41 13.51 11.12 1.93
C CYS A 41 13.96 12.59 1.96
N ASN A 42 14.32 13.18 0.82
CA ASN A 42 14.67 14.59 0.74
C ASN A 42 13.42 15.49 0.73
N GLU A 43 12.38 15.11 -0.02
CA GLU A 43 11.10 15.83 -0.13
C GLU A 43 10.37 15.94 1.22
N HIS A 44 10.48 14.90 2.05
CA HIS A 44 9.82 14.83 3.37
C HIS A 44 10.78 15.08 4.54
N GLU A 45 11.98 15.63 4.29
CA GLU A 45 12.95 15.99 5.33
C GLU A 45 13.36 14.82 6.24
N LEU A 46 13.36 13.59 5.70
CA LEU A 46 13.73 12.35 6.40
C LEU A 46 15.25 12.14 6.40
N PHE A 47 16.01 13.09 6.97
CA PHE A 47 17.47 13.13 6.89
C PHE A 47 18.18 11.91 7.50
N VAL A 48 17.66 11.38 8.62
CA VAL A 48 18.23 10.21 9.30
C VAL A 48 18.07 8.96 8.43
N SER A 49 16.86 8.72 7.92
CA SER A 49 16.56 7.61 7.03
C SER A 49 17.38 7.69 5.75
N ARG A 50 17.49 8.88 5.15
CA ARG A 50 18.34 9.11 3.97
C ARG A 50 19.79 8.74 4.24
N LYS A 51 20.37 9.24 5.34
CA LYS A 51 21.76 8.95 5.72
C LYS A 51 22.00 7.45 5.89
N TYR A 52 21.09 6.76 6.58
CA TYR A 52 21.17 5.32 6.78
C TYR A 52 21.15 4.57 5.44
N LEU A 53 20.20 4.90 4.56
CA LEU A 53 20.07 4.27 3.25
C LEU A 53 21.30 4.51 2.37
N THR A 54 21.81 5.75 2.32
CA THR A 54 23.03 6.07 1.56
C THR A 54 24.28 5.36 2.10
N THR A 55 24.35 5.10 3.41
CA THR A 55 25.55 4.48 4.01
C THR A 55 25.59 2.97 3.82
N HIS A 56 24.42 2.31 3.78
CA HIS A 56 24.32 0.86 3.84
C HIS A 56 23.83 0.19 2.54
N PHE A 57 23.24 0.95 1.61
CA PHE A 57 22.55 0.41 0.45
C PHE A 57 22.85 1.15 -0.86
N ASN A 58 23.86 2.02 -0.88
CA ASN A 58 24.26 2.81 -2.05
C ASN A 58 25.70 2.52 -2.46
#